data_AF-A0A2A2Q5C7-F1
#
_entry.id   AF-A0A2A2Q5C7-F1
#
_cell.length_a   1.000
_cell.length_b   1.000
_cell.length_c   1.000
_cell.angle_alpha   90.00
_cell.angle_beta   90.00
_cell.angle_gamma   90.00
#
_symmetry.space_group_name_H-M   'P 1'
#
loop_
_entity.id
_entity.type
_entity.pdbx_description
1 polymer ?
#
loop_
_entity_poly.entity_id
_entity_poly.type
_entity_poly.pdbx_seq_one_letter_code
_entity_poly.pdbx_strand_id
1 'polypeptide(L)'
;MELDLIDVQFDLHNVKPRELEEALEDPFAVRFLPDNERQDGASRFYSLGRTVADRHLFCAFWTDGKTTRVVAARDMTESERKFYDRKYADCR
;
A
#
# COMPACT_ATOMS: atom_id res chain seq x y z
N MET A 1 14.28 -2.08 2.30
CA MET A 1 13.58 -1.02 1.56
C MET A 1 13.65 0.22 2.44
N GLU A 2 14.08 1.38 1.93
CA GLU A 2 14.02 2.62 2.74
C GLU A 2 12.65 3.27 2.52
N LEU A 3 11.87 3.39 3.60
CA LEU A 3 10.58 4.04 3.60
C LEU A 3 10.74 5.52 3.92
N ASP A 4 10.42 6.34 2.93
CA ASP A 4 10.33 7.77 3.11
C ASP A 4 8.89 8.14 3.51
N LEU A 5 8.73 8.63 4.74
CA LEU A 5 7.44 9.01 5.35
C LEU A 5 7.30 10.54 5.42
N ILE A 6 7.94 11.27 4.51
CA ILE A 6 7.92 12.74 4.50
C ILE A 6 6.62 13.23 3.88
N ASP A 7 5.89 14.10 4.58
CA ASP A 7 4.62 14.71 4.15
C ASP A 7 3.47 13.71 3.99
N VAL A 8 3.35 12.75 4.91
CA VAL A 8 2.27 11.77 4.90
C VAL A 8 0.92 12.43 5.15
N GLN A 9 -0.04 12.18 4.26
CA GLN A 9 -1.41 12.71 4.33
C GLN A 9 -2.33 11.86 5.23
N PHE A 10 -1.77 11.00 6.08
CA PHE A 10 -2.50 10.06 6.92
C PHE A 10 -1.99 10.07 8.36
N ASP A 11 -2.85 9.66 9.27
CA ASP A 11 -2.54 9.67 10.68
C ASP A 11 -1.58 8.52 11.05
N LEU A 12 -0.36 8.92 11.45
CA LEU A 12 0.71 8.02 11.89
C LEU A 12 0.42 7.33 13.24
N HIS A 13 -0.55 7.81 14.02
CA HIS A 13 -0.96 7.14 15.26
C HIS A 13 -1.85 5.94 14.97
N ASN A 14 -2.69 6.03 13.94
CA ASN A 14 -3.61 4.98 13.53
C ASN A 14 -2.97 3.90 12.63
N VAL A 15 -2.01 4.31 11.79
CA VAL A 15 -1.23 3.40 10.94
C VAL A 15 0.24 3.55 11.30
N LYS A 16 0.79 2.55 12.00
CA LYS A 16 2.20 2.58 12.36
C LYS A 16 3.07 2.35 11.13
N PRO A 17 4.25 2.99 11.03
CA PRO A 17 5.17 2.76 9.94
C PRO A 17 5.57 1.28 9.84
N ARG A 18 5.72 0.59 10.97
CA ARG A 18 5.99 -0.85 11.02
C ARG A 18 4.91 -1.69 10.33
N GLU A 19 3.64 -1.41 10.60
CA GLU A 19 2.51 -2.09 9.97
C GLU A 19 2.49 -1.85 8.45
N LEU A 20 2.93 -0.67 8.03
CA LEU A 20 3.04 -0.31 6.64
C LEU A 20 4.13 -1.12 5.91
N GLU A 21 5.30 -1.30 6.52
CA GLU A 21 6.37 -2.14 5.94
C GLU A 21 5.90 -3.60 5.86
N GLU A 22 5.27 -4.11 6.91
CA GLU A 22 4.70 -5.46 6.93
C GLU A 22 3.68 -5.66 5.79
N ALA A 23 2.79 -4.68 5.57
CA ALA A 23 1.80 -4.74 4.51
C ALA A 23 2.41 -4.60 3.09
N LEU A 24 3.53 -3.89 2.95
CA LEU A 24 4.23 -3.70 1.66
C LEU A 24 5.12 -4.89 1.28
N GLU A 25 5.71 -5.54 2.29
CA GLU A 25 6.52 -6.75 2.15
C GLU A 25 5.69 -8.04 2.09
N ASP A 26 4.37 -7.96 2.33
CA ASP A 26 3.47 -9.10 2.20
C ASP A 26 3.56 -9.69 0.77
N PRO A 27 3.88 -10.99 0.61
CA PRO A 27 4.01 -11.62 -0.70
C PRO A 27 2.69 -11.68 -1.47
N PHE A 28 1.56 -11.55 -0.78
CA PHE A 28 0.22 -11.51 -1.37
C PHE A 28 -0.31 -10.08 -1.54
N ALA A 29 0.53 -9.06 -1.34
CA ALA A 29 0.15 -7.68 -1.55
C ALA A 29 -0.28 -7.47 -3.00
N VAL A 30 -1.52 -7.02 -3.20
CA VAL A 30 -2.04 -6.72 -4.53
C VAL A 30 -1.57 -5.33 -4.91
N ARG A 31 -0.66 -5.25 -5.88
CA ARG A 31 -0.12 -3.99 -6.38
C ARG A 31 -0.85 -3.58 -7.65
N PHE A 32 -1.34 -2.34 -7.66
CA PHE A 32 -1.96 -1.73 -8.83
C PHE A 32 -1.01 -0.71 -9.42
N LEU A 33 -0.76 -0.86 -10.71
CA LEU A 33 -0.06 0.11 -11.54
C LEU A 33 -1.06 1.22 -11.89
N PRO A 34 -0.72 2.51 -11.72
CA PRO A 34 -1.54 3.58 -12.25
C PRO A 34 -1.43 3.54 -13.79
N ASP A 35 -2.58 3.49 -14.45
CA ASP A 35 -2.69 3.48 -15.92
C ASP A 35 -2.47 4.88 -16.54
N ASN A 36 -2.60 5.94 -15.74
CA ASN A 36 -2.55 7.31 -16.26
C ASN A 36 -1.14 7.90 -16.16
N GLU A 37 -0.59 8.30 -17.31
CA GLU A 37 0.47 9.30 -17.41
C GLU A 37 -0.01 10.58 -16.71
N ARG A 38 0.31 10.69 -15.42
CA ARG A 38 0.03 11.88 -14.65
C ARG A 38 0.88 13.01 -15.27
N GLN A 39 0.30 14.20 -15.42
CA GLN A 39 0.99 15.38 -16.00
C GLN A 39 2.31 15.75 -15.29
N ASP A 40 2.50 15.25 -14.07
CA ASP A 40 3.72 15.42 -13.25
C ASP A 40 4.82 14.37 -13.53
N GLY A 41 4.59 13.40 -14.42
CA GLY A 41 5.52 12.30 -14.72
C GLY A 41 5.69 11.26 -13.60
N ALA A 42 5.07 11.48 -12.43
CA ALA A 42 5.19 10.60 -11.27
C ALA A 42 4.21 9.41 -11.30
N SER A 43 4.75 8.20 -11.51
CA SER A 43 4.03 6.93 -11.36
C SER A 43 3.78 6.61 -9.88
N ARG A 44 2.51 6.73 -9.44
CA ARG A 44 2.08 6.33 -8.08
C ARG A 44 1.41 4.96 -8.09
N PHE A 45 2.04 4.01 -7.44
CA PHE A 45 1.53 2.67 -7.22
C PHE A 45 0.54 2.67 -6.08
N TYR A 46 -0.46 1.79 -6.18
CA TYR A 46 -1.33 1.48 -5.06
C TYR A 46 -1.06 0.04 -4.62
N SER A 47 -1.17 -0.25 -3.34
CA SER A 47 -1.04 -1.60 -2.83
C SER A 47 -2.08 -1.87 -1.76
N LEU A 48 -2.68 -3.04 -1.87
CA LEU A 48 -3.55 -3.62 -0.87
C LEU A 48 -2.75 -4.72 -0.19
N GLY A 49 -2.40 -4.51 1.07
CA GLY A 49 -1.61 -5.46 1.86
C GLY A 49 -2.28 -5.80 3.17
N ARG A 50 -1.84 -6.90 3.76
CA ARG A 50 -2.29 -7.32 5.08
C ARG A 50 -1.10 -7.36 6.03
N THR A 51 -1.31 -6.88 7.24
CA THR A 51 -0.31 -6.95 8.33
C THR A 51 -0.36 -8.30 9.02
N VAL A 52 0.68 -8.64 9.78
CA VAL A 52 0.71 -9.85 10.62
C VAL A 52 -0.44 -9.86 11.64
N ALA A 53 -0.95 -8.69 12.02
CA ALA A 53 -2.08 -8.52 12.93
C ALA A 53 -3.49 -8.65 12.27
N ASP A 54 -3.61 -9.18 11.04
CA ASP A 54 -4.88 -9.28 10.27
C ASP A 54 -5.46 -7.91 9.85
N ARG A 55 -4.73 -6.81 10.01
CA ARG A 55 -5.20 -5.50 9.52
C ARG A 55 -4.96 -5.36 8.03
N HIS A 56 -5.99 -4.91 7.33
CA HIS A 56 -6.00 -4.73 5.88
C HIS A 56 -5.75 -3.27 5.58
N LEU A 57 -4.60 -2.97 4.98
CA LEU A 57 -4.16 -1.61 4.71
C LEU A 57 -4.09 -1.34 3.21
N PHE A 58 -4.70 -0.23 2.81
CA PHE A 58 -4.50 0.40 1.51
C PHE A 58 -3.37 1.40 1.61
N CYS A 59 -2.41 1.31 0.71
CA CYS A 59 -1.25 2.18 0.64
C CYS A 59 -1.08 2.74 -0.77
N ALA A 60 -0.90 4.04 -0.91
CA ALA A 60 -0.47 4.70 -2.12
C ALA A 60 0.96 5.18 -1.95
N PHE A 61 1.87 4.73 -2.81
CA PHE A 61 3.27 5.09 -2.76
C PHE A 61 3.84 5.30 -4.15
N TRP A 62 4.96 5.99 -4.24
CA TRP A 62 5.81 5.95 -5.42
C TRP A 62 7.13 5.30 -5.04
N THR A 63 7.72 4.58 -5.98
CA THR A 63 8.98 3.89 -5.75
C THR A 63 9.92 4.15 -6.92
N ASP A 64 11.17 4.46 -6.61
CA ASP A 64 12.27 4.62 -7.56
C ASP A 64 13.13 3.34 -7.65
N GLY A 65 12.66 2.23 -7.05
CA GLY A 65 13.39 0.97 -6.94
C GLY A 65 14.41 0.93 -5.80
N LYS A 66 14.87 2.09 -5.29
CA LYS A 66 15.69 2.21 -4.07
C LYS A 66 14.88 2.71 -2.89
N THR A 67 14.20 3.83 -3.08
CA THR A 67 13.39 4.48 -2.04
C THR A 67 11.93 4.30 -2.38
N THR A 68 11.13 3.97 -1.37
CA THR A 68 9.68 3.95 -1.49
C THR A 68 9.09 5.01 -0.61
N ARG A 69 8.37 5.94 -1.21
CA ARG A 69 7.77 7.05 -0.50
C ARG A 69 6.27 6.88 -0.46
N VAL A 70 5.75 6.82 0.75
CA VAL A 70 4.33 6.59 0.99
C VAL A 70 3.63 7.94 0.99
N VAL A 71 2.64 8.07 0.12
CA VAL A 71 1.85 9.30 -0.04
C VAL A 71 0.61 9.24 0.85
N ALA A 72 -0.06 8.10 0.89
CA ALA A 72 -1.27 7.90 1.67
C ALA A 72 -1.37 6.45 2.16
N ALA A 73 -1.83 6.26 3.40
CA ALA A 73 -2.20 4.95 3.93
C ALA A 73 -3.54 5.06 4.67
N ARG A 74 -4.39 4.05 4.50
CA ARG A 74 -5.70 3.97 5.17
C ARG A 74 -6.10 2.52 5.38
N ASP A 75 -7.06 2.29 6.26
CA ASP A 75 -7.71 0.99 6.37
C ASP A 75 -8.54 0.71 5.09
N MET A 76 -8.56 -0.54 4.65
CA MET A 76 -9.34 -0.92 3.46
C MET A 76 -10.84 -0.78 3.73
N THR A 77 -11.59 -0.34 2.71
CA THR A 77 -13.07 -0.45 2.78
C THR A 77 -13.50 -1.91 2.59
N GLU A 78 -14.75 -2.24 2.95
CA GLU A 78 -15.30 -3.59 2.79
C GLU A 78 -15.24 -4.10 1.35
N SER A 79 -15.39 -3.21 0.36
CA SER A 79 -15.30 -3.54 -1.06
C SER A 79 -13.87 -3.91 -1.47
N GLU A 80 -12.88 -3.14 -1.01
CA GLU A 80 -11.45 -3.41 -1.23
C GLU A 80 -11.02 -4.70 -0.52
N ARG A 81 -11.51 -4.94 0.71
CA ARG A 81 -11.25 -6.17 1.46
C ARG A 81 -11.78 -7.41 0.72
N LYS A 82 -12.99 -7.36 0.17
CA LYS A 82 -13.54 -8.45 -0.67
C LYS A 82 -12.72 -8.68 -1.94
N PHE A 83 -12.16 -7.63 -2.52
CA PHE A 83 -11.28 -7.76 -3.68
C PHE A 83 -9.95 -8.42 -3.30
N TYR A 84 -9.34 -7.98 -2.20
CA TYR A 84 -8.13 -8.58 -1.65
C TYR A 84 -8.34 -10.05 -1.30
N ASP A 85 -9.42 -10.39 -0.58
CA ASP A 85 -9.77 -11.78 -0.21
C ASP A 85 -9.95 -12.68 -1.44
N ARG A 86 -10.63 -12.20 -2.48
CA ARG A 86 -10.79 -12.94 -3.74
C ARG A 86 -9.45 -13.18 -4.43
N LYS A 87 -8.57 -12.17 -4.44
CA LYS A 87 -7.22 -12.29 -5.01
C LYS A 87 -6.32 -13.19 -4.19
N TYR A 88 -6.47 -13.16 -2.87
CA TYR A 88 -5.77 -14.03 -1.95
C TYR A 88 -6.19 -15.50 -2.16
N ALA A 89 -7.48 -15.76 -2.34
CA ALA A 89 -8.01 -17.08 -2.64
C ALA A 89 -7.53 -17.65 -4.00
N ASP A 90 -7.24 -16.79 -4.98
CA ASP A 90 -6.70 -17.18 -6.29
C ASP A 90 -5.21 -17.59 -6.23
N CYS A 91 -4.46 -17.06 -5.26
CA CYS A 91 -3.05 -17.40 -5.03
C CYS A 91 -2.83 -18.64 -4.12
N ARG A 92 -3.89 -19.32 -3.69
CA ARG A 92 -3.82 -20.51 -2.82
C ARG A 92 -4.01 -21.79 -3.60
#